data_AF-A0A3M0WY05-F1
#
_entry.id   AF-A0A3M0WY05-F1
#
_cell.length_a   1.000
_cell.length_b   1.000
_cell.length_c   1.000
_cell.angle_alpha   90.00
_cell.angle_beta   90.00
_cell.angle_gamma   90.00
#
_symmetry.space_group_name_H-M   'P 1'
#
loop_
_entity.id
_entity.type
_entity.pdbx_description
1 polymer ?
#
loop_
_entity_poly.entity_id
_entity_poly.type
_entity_poly.pdbx_seq_one_letter_code
_entity_poly.pdbx_strand_id
1 'polypeptide(L)'
;MTKTKELPVGEISSGTFDPVDVAERLFDYAREFLTREQAFALGYVAGGGGSLEEVFDVIDELQQYGPPYCWIGAHEGDGALLGVWPIMEAVGNDVRTGELPSSDEPPERLAPGELHLQVNDHGNATLWRGADEGNEIVWEIV
;
A
#
# COMPACT_ATOMS: atom_id res chain seq x y z
N MET A 1 -7.02 -20.28 -0.01
CA MET A 1 -7.17 -19.02 -0.76
C MET A 1 -5.83 -18.73 -1.40
N THR A 2 -5.78 -18.41 -2.69
CA THR A 2 -4.52 -17.95 -3.32
C THR A 2 -4.16 -16.62 -2.68
N LYS A 3 -2.94 -16.49 -2.12
CA LYS A 3 -2.48 -15.24 -1.52
C LYS A 3 -2.54 -14.15 -2.60
N THR A 4 -3.42 -13.17 -2.44
CA THR A 4 -3.44 -12.00 -3.33
C THR A 4 -2.13 -11.26 -3.13
N LYS A 5 -1.43 -10.93 -4.21
CA LYS A 5 -0.18 -10.19 -4.15
C LYS A 5 -0.49 -8.77 -3.67
N GLU A 6 0.08 -8.35 -2.54
CA GLU A 6 -0.08 -7.00 -1.99
C GLU A 6 1.15 -6.15 -2.31
N LEU A 7 0.95 -4.85 -2.47
CA LEU A 7 2.02 -3.89 -2.70
C LEU A 7 2.78 -3.65 -1.39
N PRO A 8 4.12 -3.74 -1.36
CA PRO A 8 4.88 -3.36 -0.17
C PRO A 8 4.66 -1.88 0.16
N VAL A 9 4.56 -1.59 1.46
CA VAL A 9 4.50 -0.21 1.98
C VAL A 9 5.83 0.50 1.79
N GLY A 10 5.78 1.77 1.40
CA GLY A 10 6.94 2.63 1.22
C GLY A 10 6.97 3.36 -0.12
N GLU A 11 8.12 3.98 -0.39
CA GLU A 11 8.34 4.79 -1.58
C GLU A 11 8.48 3.92 -2.85
N ILE A 12 7.75 4.32 -3.90
CA ILE A 12 7.86 3.77 -5.27
C ILE A 12 8.82 4.64 -6.11
N SER A 13 8.78 5.97 -5.92
CA SER A 13 9.63 6.92 -6.65
C SER A 13 9.98 8.15 -5.81
N SER A 14 11.26 8.55 -5.84
CA SER A 14 11.77 9.81 -5.28
C SER A 14 12.04 10.83 -6.39
N GLY A 15 11.58 12.07 -6.20
CA GLY A 15 11.89 13.18 -7.09
C GLY A 15 10.89 14.32 -7.02
N THR A 16 11.02 15.31 -7.91
CA THR A 16 9.89 16.19 -8.23
C THR A 16 8.81 15.33 -8.89
N PHE A 17 7.54 15.56 -8.53
CA PHE A 17 6.36 14.91 -9.10
C PHE A 17 6.12 15.33 -10.57
N ASP A 18 7.17 15.33 -11.40
CA ASP A 18 7.03 15.41 -12.84
C ASP A 18 6.34 14.11 -13.28
N PRO A 19 5.10 14.19 -13.81
CA PRO A 19 4.33 13.00 -14.13
C PRO A 19 5.06 12.06 -15.10
N VAL A 20 5.96 12.60 -15.94
CA VAL A 20 6.74 11.79 -16.89
C VAL A 20 7.75 10.90 -16.17
N ASP A 21 8.44 11.41 -15.16
CA ASP A 21 9.44 10.66 -14.40
C ASP A 21 8.77 9.61 -13.49
N VAL A 22 7.63 9.96 -12.92
CA VAL A 22 6.83 9.08 -12.06
C VAL A 22 6.18 7.96 -12.86
N ALA A 23 5.68 8.27 -14.07
CA ALA A 23 5.02 7.33 -14.95
C ALA A 23 5.90 6.10 -15.22
N GLU A 24 7.14 6.28 -15.69
CA GLU A 24 8.01 5.15 -16.04
C GLU A 24 8.21 4.18 -14.87
N ARG A 25 8.49 4.72 -13.68
CA ARG A 25 8.70 3.91 -12.47
C ARG A 25 7.43 3.23 -11.99
N LEU A 26 6.33 3.96 -11.93
CA LEU A 26 5.04 3.42 -11.53
C LEU A 26 4.58 2.32 -12.48
N PHE A 27 4.80 2.50 -13.78
CA PHE A 27 4.43 1.54 -14.79
C PHE A 27 5.24 0.24 -14.72
N ASP A 28 6.57 0.34 -14.54
CA ASP A 28 7.41 -0.84 -14.34
C ASP A 28 7.01 -1.60 -13.08
N TYR A 29 6.66 -0.87 -12.03
CA TYR A 29 6.13 -1.45 -10.79
C TYR A 29 4.77 -2.11 -11.02
N ALA A 30 3.87 -1.48 -11.77
CA ALA A 30 2.54 -1.99 -12.06
C ALA A 30 2.55 -3.28 -12.90
N ARG A 31 3.53 -3.47 -13.80
CA ARG A 31 3.70 -4.72 -14.56
C ARG A 31 3.81 -5.97 -13.68
N GLU A 32 4.25 -5.81 -12.45
CA GLU A 32 4.37 -6.92 -11.51
C GLU A 32 3.04 -7.37 -10.88
N PHE A 33 1.99 -6.55 -10.99
CA PHE A 33 0.69 -6.76 -10.34
C PHE A 33 -0.45 -6.86 -11.35
N LEU A 34 -0.38 -6.09 -12.43
CA LEU A 34 -1.39 -6.04 -13.47
C LEU A 34 -1.24 -7.19 -14.47
N THR A 35 -2.37 -7.75 -14.88
CA THR A 35 -2.42 -8.64 -16.04
C THR A 35 -2.09 -7.87 -17.32
N ARG A 36 -1.70 -8.60 -18.37
CA ARG A 36 -1.48 -8.00 -19.70
C ARG A 36 -2.72 -7.27 -20.23
N GLU A 37 -3.90 -7.75 -19.90
CA GLU A 37 -5.18 -7.13 -20.31
C GLU A 37 -5.42 -5.81 -19.57
N GLN A 38 -5.26 -5.80 -18.23
CA GLN A 38 -5.36 -4.57 -17.42
C GLN A 38 -4.33 -3.53 -17.89
N ALA A 39 -3.08 -3.94 -18.07
CA ALA A 39 -2.04 -3.04 -18.57
C ALA A 39 -2.44 -2.47 -19.94
N PHE A 40 -2.88 -3.30 -20.89
CA PHE A 40 -3.30 -2.84 -22.21
C PHE A 40 -4.50 -1.86 -22.14
N ALA A 41 -5.46 -2.10 -21.25
CA ALA A 41 -6.62 -1.24 -21.05
C ALA A 41 -6.25 0.16 -20.55
N LEU A 42 -5.21 0.25 -19.69
CA LEU A 42 -4.64 1.52 -19.20
C LEU A 42 -3.78 2.25 -20.25
N GLY A 43 -3.88 1.88 -21.53
CA GLY A 43 -3.09 2.51 -22.60
C GLY A 43 -1.61 2.14 -22.55
N TYR A 44 -1.24 1.05 -21.83
CA TYR A 44 0.14 0.61 -21.70
C TYR A 44 0.67 -0.03 -22.98
N VAL A 45 0.96 0.81 -23.96
CA VAL A 45 1.75 0.47 -25.14
C VAL A 45 3.18 0.91 -24.89
N ALA A 46 4.16 0.06 -25.23
CA ALA A 46 5.57 0.38 -25.09
C ALA A 46 5.87 1.73 -25.77
N GLY A 47 6.14 2.76 -24.96
CA GLY A 47 6.31 4.16 -25.39
C GLY A 47 5.19 5.15 -25.02
N GLY A 48 4.29 4.81 -24.08
CA GLY A 48 3.21 5.68 -23.58
C GLY A 48 3.68 7.04 -23.03
N GLY A 49 2.86 8.07 -23.21
CA GLY A 49 3.24 9.49 -23.21
C GLY A 49 3.47 10.15 -21.86
N GLY A 50 3.45 9.41 -20.75
CA GLY A 50 3.72 9.91 -19.41
C GLY A 50 2.76 11.02 -18.97
N SER A 51 1.51 10.99 -19.45
CA SER A 51 0.53 12.01 -19.08
C SER A 51 0.07 11.81 -17.64
N LEU A 52 -0.34 12.91 -17.01
CA LEU A 52 -0.83 12.89 -15.63
C LEU A 52 -2.10 12.01 -15.46
N GLU A 53 -2.96 11.97 -16.47
CA GLU A 53 -4.18 11.14 -16.45
C GLU A 53 -3.84 9.65 -16.43
N GLU A 54 -2.90 9.21 -17.28
CA GLU A 54 -2.43 7.82 -17.29
C GLU A 54 -1.80 7.41 -15.95
N VAL A 55 -1.06 8.32 -15.30
CA VAL A 55 -0.49 8.07 -13.96
C VAL A 55 -1.59 7.83 -12.93
N PHE A 56 -2.65 8.65 -12.94
CA PHE A 56 -3.75 8.48 -11.98
C PHE A 56 -4.56 7.21 -12.23
N ASP A 57 -4.84 6.86 -13.49
CA ASP A 57 -5.55 5.62 -13.82
C ASP A 57 -4.79 4.38 -13.31
N VAL A 58 -3.45 4.41 -13.38
CA VAL A 58 -2.61 3.32 -12.85
C VAL A 58 -2.63 3.30 -11.33
N ILE A 59 -2.56 4.46 -10.67
CA ILE A 59 -2.66 4.53 -9.21
C ILE A 59 -4.00 3.94 -8.74
N ASP A 60 -5.10 4.33 -9.40
CA ASP A 60 -6.44 3.84 -9.08
C ASP A 60 -6.54 2.32 -9.28
N GLU A 61 -6.00 1.78 -10.37
CA GLU A 61 -5.98 0.34 -10.59
C GLU A 61 -5.04 -0.38 -9.60
N LEU A 62 -3.93 0.23 -9.19
CA LEU A 62 -3.03 -0.35 -8.19
C LEU A 62 -3.63 -0.35 -6.78
N GLN A 63 -4.53 0.57 -6.46
CA GLN A 63 -5.13 0.71 -5.14
C GLN A 63 -5.84 -0.58 -4.68
N GLN A 64 -6.32 -1.41 -5.61
CA GLN A 64 -6.93 -2.72 -5.30
C GLN A 64 -5.92 -3.76 -4.76
N TYR A 65 -4.63 -3.54 -4.97
CA TYR A 65 -3.54 -4.37 -4.44
C TYR A 65 -2.87 -3.73 -3.22
N GLY A 66 -3.37 -2.56 -2.78
CA GLY A 66 -2.90 -1.88 -1.59
C GLY A 66 -3.12 -2.75 -0.34
N PRO A 67 -2.16 -2.81 0.58
CA PRO A 67 -2.38 -3.45 1.87
C PRO A 67 -3.53 -2.77 2.64
N PRO A 68 -4.15 -3.47 3.61
CA PRO A 68 -5.10 -2.87 4.53
C PRO A 68 -4.58 -1.57 5.13
N TYR A 69 -5.48 -0.60 5.23
CA TYR A 69 -5.17 0.74 5.72
C TYR A 69 -4.08 1.46 4.94
N CYS A 70 -3.85 1.13 3.67
CA CYS A 70 -2.89 1.86 2.84
C CYS A 70 -3.56 2.56 1.66
N TRP A 71 -3.02 3.72 1.34
CA TRP A 71 -3.35 4.47 0.14
C TRP A 71 -2.13 4.57 -0.76
N ILE A 72 -2.34 4.66 -2.07
CA ILE A 72 -1.26 4.82 -3.04
C ILE A 72 -1.29 6.25 -3.60
N GLY A 73 -0.17 6.94 -3.51
CA GLY A 73 -0.05 8.26 -4.09
C GLY A 73 1.07 9.10 -3.47
N ALA A 74 0.93 10.42 -3.59
CA ALA A 74 1.93 11.38 -3.17
C ALA A 74 1.94 11.56 -1.65
N HIS A 75 3.05 11.32 -0.96
CA HIS A 75 3.09 11.49 0.50
C HIS A 75 2.53 12.87 0.94
N GLU A 76 1.58 12.87 1.89
CA GLU A 76 0.80 14.07 2.26
C GLU A 76 1.67 15.27 2.71
N GLY A 77 2.88 14.99 3.22
CA GLY A 77 3.79 16.00 3.76
C GLY A 77 4.59 16.79 2.73
N ASP A 78 4.98 16.19 1.61
CA ASP A 78 5.87 16.82 0.62
C ASP A 78 5.34 16.82 -0.81
N GLY A 79 4.33 15.98 -1.11
CA GLY A 79 3.75 15.82 -2.44
C GLY A 79 4.77 15.40 -3.50
N ALA A 80 5.95 14.93 -3.10
CA ALA A 80 7.11 14.68 -3.95
C ALA A 80 7.41 13.18 -4.05
N LEU A 81 7.03 12.40 -3.03
CA LEU A 81 7.26 10.96 -3.01
C LEU A 81 5.99 10.21 -3.40
N LEU A 82 6.03 9.48 -4.52
CA LEU A 82 4.98 8.51 -4.84
C LEU A 82 5.27 7.22 -4.05
N GLY A 83 4.26 6.69 -3.36
CA GLY A 83 4.41 5.45 -2.60
C GLY A 83 3.09 4.85 -2.14
N VAL A 84 3.22 3.81 -1.32
CA VAL A 84 2.11 3.16 -0.61
C VAL A 84 2.25 3.51 0.86
N TRP A 85 1.23 4.15 1.42
CA TRP A 85 1.32 4.82 2.72
C TRP A 85 0.19 4.41 3.66
N PRO A 86 0.46 4.11 4.94
CA PRO A 86 -0.60 3.86 5.91
C PRO A 86 -1.47 5.09 6.17
N ILE A 87 -2.79 4.91 6.18
CA ILE A 87 -3.80 5.92 6.49
C ILE A 87 -4.02 5.92 8.00
N MET A 88 -3.13 6.58 8.74
CA MET A 88 -3.14 6.53 10.22
C MET A 88 -4.43 7.08 10.83
N GLU A 89 -5.15 7.98 10.15
CA GLU A 89 -6.47 8.44 10.58
C GLU A 89 -7.51 7.30 10.57
N ALA A 90 -7.54 6.49 9.52
CA ALA A 90 -8.45 5.35 9.41
C ALA A 90 -8.10 4.28 10.46
N VAL A 91 -6.81 3.99 10.62
CA VAL A 91 -6.30 3.08 11.67
C VAL A 91 -6.77 3.56 13.06
N GLY A 92 -6.54 4.83 13.39
CA GLY A 92 -6.91 5.41 14.67
C GLY A 92 -8.43 5.43 14.90
N ASN A 93 -9.22 5.63 13.84
CA ASN A 93 -10.66 5.55 13.93
C ASN A 93 -11.12 4.13 14.29
N ASP A 94 -10.61 3.12 13.60
CA ASP A 94 -11.06 1.73 13.76
C ASP A 94 -10.58 1.13 15.08
N VAL A 95 -9.42 1.54 15.57
CA VAL A 95 -8.98 1.24 16.94
C VAL A 95 -9.94 1.82 17.97
N ARG A 96 -10.35 3.08 17.79
CA ARG A 96 -11.25 3.78 18.72
C ARG A 96 -12.67 3.21 18.70
N THR A 97 -13.16 2.73 17.56
CA THR A 97 -14.47 2.09 17.44
C THR A 97 -14.45 0.61 17.84
N GLY A 98 -13.26 0.02 17.98
CA GLY A 98 -13.07 -1.40 18.33
C GLY A 98 -13.16 -2.35 17.14
N GLU A 99 -13.12 -1.83 15.91
CA GLU A 99 -13.09 -2.61 14.68
C GLU A 99 -11.69 -3.17 14.38
N LEU A 100 -10.64 -2.48 14.86
CA LEU A 100 -9.26 -2.95 14.81
C LEU A 100 -8.73 -3.14 16.25
N PRO A 101 -8.53 -4.39 16.71
CA PRO A 101 -7.87 -4.64 17.99
C PRO A 101 -6.49 -3.96 18.03
N SER A 102 -6.04 -3.54 19.22
CA SER A 102 -4.68 -3.02 19.41
C SER A 102 -4.05 -3.36 20.76
N SER A 103 -2.73 -3.44 20.82
CA SER A 103 -1.92 -3.62 22.05
C SER A 103 -0.50 -3.05 21.88
N ASP A 104 0.28 -3.05 22.96
CA ASP A 104 1.70 -2.67 22.98
C ASP A 104 2.65 -3.85 22.67
N GLU A 105 2.21 -5.07 22.96
CA GLU A 105 2.91 -6.30 22.61
C GLU A 105 2.46 -6.89 21.26
N PRO A 106 3.32 -7.66 20.56
CA PRO A 106 2.90 -8.40 19.37
C PRO A 106 1.81 -9.44 19.70
N PRO A 107 0.85 -9.70 18.79
CA PRO A 107 -0.13 -10.76 18.99
C PRO A 107 0.54 -12.14 19.07
N GLU A 108 0.03 -13.02 19.94
CA GLU A 108 0.47 -14.42 19.97
C GLU A 108 0.10 -15.16 18.68
N ARG A 109 -1.20 -15.26 18.38
CA ARG A 109 -1.72 -15.90 17.16
C ARG A 109 -3.09 -15.34 16.79
N LEU A 110 -3.20 -14.85 15.57
CA LEU A 110 -4.43 -14.36 14.98
C LEU A 110 -5.11 -15.43 14.13
N ALA A 111 -6.43 -15.34 13.97
CA ALA A 111 -7.14 -16.15 12.98
C ALA A 111 -6.74 -15.73 11.55
N PRO A 112 -6.76 -16.64 10.56
CA PRO A 112 -6.44 -16.29 9.18
C PRO A 112 -7.26 -15.09 8.67
N GLY A 113 -6.57 -14.03 8.25
CA GLY A 113 -7.16 -12.77 7.77
C GLY A 113 -7.52 -11.75 8.86
N GLU A 114 -7.45 -12.12 10.14
CA GLU A 114 -7.67 -11.17 11.25
C GLU A 114 -6.52 -10.17 11.33
N LEU A 115 -6.86 -8.90 11.55
CA LEU A 115 -5.91 -7.80 11.67
C LEU A 115 -5.76 -7.37 13.13
N HIS A 116 -4.55 -6.97 13.51
CA HIS A 116 -4.26 -6.43 14.84
C HIS A 116 -3.15 -5.40 14.76
N LEU A 117 -3.35 -4.25 15.41
CA LEU A 117 -2.36 -3.20 15.46
C LEU A 117 -1.52 -3.30 16.74
N GLN A 118 -0.21 -3.43 16.59
CA GLN A 118 0.71 -3.21 17.69
C GLN A 118 1.20 -1.75 17.67
N VAL A 119 1.14 -1.05 18.79
CA VAL A 119 1.78 0.26 18.98
C VAL A 119 2.65 0.23 20.23
N ASN A 120 3.97 0.25 20.07
CA ASN A 120 4.90 0.16 21.21
C ASN A 120 5.02 1.49 21.97
N ASP A 121 5.76 1.48 23.08
CA ASP A 121 6.00 2.64 23.96
C ASP A 121 6.83 3.77 23.31
N HIS A 122 7.43 3.51 22.15
CA HIS A 122 8.12 4.49 21.33
C HIS A 122 7.24 5.10 20.24
N GLY A 123 6.01 4.61 20.07
CA GLY A 123 5.08 5.07 19.03
C GLY A 123 5.26 4.38 17.69
N ASN A 124 6.08 3.33 17.61
CA ASN A 124 6.21 2.52 16.40
C ASN A 124 4.94 1.70 16.25
N ALA A 125 4.41 1.64 15.04
CA ALA A 125 3.17 0.96 14.72
C ALA A 125 3.42 -0.19 13.75
N THR A 126 2.94 -1.38 14.07
CA THR A 126 3.03 -2.58 13.23
C THR A 126 1.65 -3.17 13.06
N LEU A 127 1.18 -3.31 11.81
CA LEU A 127 -0.06 -4.01 11.52
C LEU A 127 0.25 -5.48 11.24
N TRP A 128 -0.34 -6.34 12.05
CA TRP A 128 -0.26 -7.79 11.94
C TRP A 128 -1.48 -8.35 11.23
N ARG A 129 -1.28 -9.45 10.51
CA ARG A 129 -2.36 -10.28 9.97
C ARG A 129 -2.16 -11.75 10.32
N GLY A 130 -3.22 -12.43 10.68
CA GLY A 130 -3.18 -13.90 10.82
C GLY A 130 -3.03 -14.58 9.46
N ALA A 131 -2.11 -15.54 9.38
CA ALA A 131 -1.86 -16.40 8.24
C ALA A 131 -1.90 -17.88 8.69
N ASP A 132 -1.85 -18.80 7.71
CA ASP A 132 -1.93 -20.23 8.01
C ASP A 132 -0.78 -20.72 8.92
N GLU A 133 0.42 -20.16 8.75
CA GLU A 133 1.65 -20.56 9.46
C GLU A 133 2.04 -19.63 10.62
N GLY A 134 1.20 -18.68 11.01
CA GLY A 134 1.49 -17.72 12.08
C GLY A 134 0.94 -16.33 11.80
N ASN A 135 1.54 -15.30 12.38
CA ASN A 135 1.22 -13.92 12.06
C ASN A 135 2.23 -13.39 11.02
N GLU A 136 1.75 -12.59 10.08
CA GLU A 136 2.60 -11.84 9.15
C GLU A 136 2.50 -10.35 9.43
N ILE A 137 3.61 -9.64 9.23
CA ILE A 137 3.61 -8.18 9.23
C ILE A 137 3.08 -7.71 7.88
N VAL A 138 2.02 -6.92 7.90
CA VAL A 138 1.44 -6.27 6.72
C VAL A 138 2.25 -5.01 6.40
N TRP A 139 2.47 -4.18 7.43
CA TRP A 139 3.32 -3.00 7.37
C TRP A 139 3.80 -2.60 8.75
N GLU A 140 4.89 -1.84 8.80
CA GLU A 140 5.43 -1.25 10.02
C GLU A 140 5.92 0.18 9.77
N ILE A 141 5.77 1.03 10.78
CA ILE A 141 6.28 2.39 10.83
C ILE A 141 7.13 2.48 12.11
N VAL A 142 8.39 2.88 11.94
CA VAL A 142 9.45 2.91 12.98
C VAL A 142 10.00 4.32 13.13
#